data_AF-A0A7S0A7W9-F1
#
_entry.id   AF-A0A7S0A7W9-F1
#
_cell.length_a   1.000
_cell.length_b   1.000
_cell.length_c   1.000
_cell.angle_alpha   90.00
_cell.angle_beta   90.00
_cell.angle_gamma   90.00
#
_symmetry.space_group_name_H-M   'P 1'
#
loop_
_entity.id
_entity.type
_entity.pdbx_description
1 polymer ?
#
loop_
_entity_poly.entity_id
_entity_poly.type
_entity_poly.pdbx_seq_one_letter_code
_entity_poly.pdbx_strand_id
1 'polypeptide(L)'
;SASSIGCVITKSSLASSSAASSSTSVLSSQSSLRPREPTLGTSRCPRLQKFVASTIFDLLSTGVVLVNVVVMFVSLELEGYEAALALKLRSDDGSAWLGAESAFGIAEHVFAAWFTLELLLRYWVFGRRMFDTPAAVLDALVVIATLVDLYVLQQLAHQDVMNLSFGRLVRLIKLVKLLRTFRAAAVFSELRILIQTVASSLRALVWSMVLLGIILVACGMLMAQLLLGFIQERTASDDLRLWAYTYYGGAVRATYTMFEATLSGCWPNYAR
;
A
#
# COMPACT_ATOMS: atom_id res chain seq x y z
N SER A 1 25.14 -17.94 91.46
CA SER A 1 26.05 -18.71 90.59
C SER A 1 26.56 -17.79 89.49
N ALA A 2 27.78 -18.03 88.99
CA ALA A 2 28.55 -17.25 87.98
C ALA A 2 27.77 -16.82 86.71
N SER A 3 28.20 -15.92 85.82
CA SER A 3 29.31 -14.91 85.67
C SER A 3 28.80 -13.94 84.56
N SER A 4 28.98 -12.60 84.55
CA SER A 4 30.16 -11.72 84.63
C SER A 4 31.13 -11.75 83.43
N ILE A 5 31.68 -10.56 83.10
CA ILE A 5 32.62 -10.20 81.99
C ILE A 5 31.95 -9.99 80.61
N GLY A 6 32.06 -8.85 79.89
CA GLY A 6 32.53 -7.50 80.26
C GLY A 6 33.63 -6.89 79.35
N CYS A 7 33.48 -5.59 79.03
CA CYS A 7 34.55 -4.59 78.81
C CYS A 7 35.48 -4.64 77.56
N VAL A 8 36.05 -3.54 77.02
CA VAL A 8 35.81 -2.06 77.12
C VAL A 8 36.73 -1.26 76.13
N ILE A 9 36.57 0.08 76.05
CA ILE A 9 37.52 1.15 75.58
C ILE A 9 37.80 1.21 74.06
N THR A 10 37.38 2.19 73.24
CA THR A 10 37.42 3.69 73.23
C THR A 10 38.71 4.36 72.71
N LYS A 11 38.54 5.26 71.72
CA LYS A 11 39.21 6.56 71.46
C LYS A 11 38.24 7.36 70.55
N SER A 12 37.70 8.56 70.86
CA SER A 12 38.34 9.89 71.00
C SER A 12 39.21 10.26 69.78
N SER A 13 39.24 11.46 69.18
CA SER A 13 38.54 12.76 69.34
C SER A 13 38.78 13.58 68.02
N LEU A 14 38.35 14.84 67.76
CA LEU A 14 37.74 15.94 68.54
C LEU A 14 36.89 16.87 67.59
N ALA A 15 36.33 17.96 68.14
CA ALA A 15 36.21 19.35 67.65
C ALA A 15 36.78 19.76 66.25
N SER A 16 36.30 20.80 65.54
CA SER A 16 35.26 21.82 65.80
C SER A 16 35.07 22.78 64.62
N SER A 17 33.91 23.45 64.55
CA SER A 17 33.68 24.87 64.18
C SER A 17 34.33 25.46 62.91
N SER A 18 33.50 25.96 61.98
CA SER A 18 33.32 27.43 61.83
C SER A 18 32.13 27.77 60.90
N ALA A 19 31.51 28.92 61.13
CA ALA A 19 30.46 29.49 60.28
C ALA A 19 31.01 30.67 59.45
N ALA A 20 30.48 30.87 58.23
CA ALA A 20 30.45 32.11 57.42
C ALA A 20 29.96 31.70 56.01
N SER A 21 28.73 32.01 55.59
CA SER A 21 28.20 33.31 55.12
C SER A 21 28.39 33.50 53.61
N SER A 22 27.47 34.27 53.01
CA SER A 22 27.44 34.66 51.59
C SER A 22 27.09 33.52 50.60
N SER A 23 26.23 33.62 49.60
CA SER A 23 25.17 34.55 49.16
C SER A 23 24.99 34.26 47.66
N THR A 24 23.75 34.35 47.17
CA THR A 24 23.37 34.62 45.76
C THR A 24 23.66 33.62 44.62
N SER A 25 22.60 33.43 43.81
CA SER A 25 22.58 33.17 42.36
C SER A 25 23.10 31.84 41.78
N VAL A 26 22.27 30.79 41.82
CA VAL A 26 22.04 29.90 40.64
C VAL A 26 20.55 29.56 40.51
N LEU A 27 19.70 30.56 40.26
CA LEU A 27 18.30 30.37 39.89
C LEU A 27 18.11 30.65 38.39
N SER A 28 18.58 29.76 37.50
CA SER A 28 18.14 29.70 36.08
C SER A 28 18.88 28.62 35.26
N SER A 29 18.42 27.37 35.29
CA SER A 29 18.59 26.41 34.17
C SER A 29 17.64 25.21 34.26
N GLN A 30 16.33 25.50 34.44
CA GLN A 30 15.29 24.64 33.88
C GLN A 30 14.86 25.22 32.54
N SER A 31 15.68 25.02 31.51
CA SER A 31 15.33 25.32 30.12
C SER A 31 14.25 24.35 29.65
N SER A 32 13.01 24.76 29.89
CA SER A 32 11.76 24.15 29.44
C SER A 32 11.88 23.50 28.05
N LEU A 33 11.99 22.17 28.00
CA LEU A 33 11.53 21.41 26.83
C LEU A 33 10.00 21.46 26.81
N ARG A 34 9.44 22.61 26.41
CA ARG A 34 8.11 22.59 25.80
C ARG A 34 8.19 21.66 24.58
N PRO A 35 7.18 20.82 24.33
CA PRO A 35 6.93 20.36 22.98
C PRO A 35 6.93 21.59 22.07
N ARG A 36 7.62 21.52 20.93
CA ARG A 36 7.47 22.54 19.89
C ARG A 36 5.99 22.53 19.48
N GLU A 37 5.21 23.46 20.01
CA GLU A 37 3.92 23.78 19.41
C GLU A 37 4.19 24.03 17.93
N PRO A 38 3.49 23.33 17.01
CA PRO A 38 3.75 23.50 15.59
C PRO A 38 3.45 24.95 15.27
N THR A 39 4.50 25.73 14.98
CA THR A 39 4.35 27.16 14.72
C THR A 39 3.32 27.33 13.63
N LEU A 40 2.21 27.95 14.01
CA LEU A 40 1.01 28.08 13.19
C LEU A 40 1.30 29.17 12.15
N GLY A 41 2.11 28.79 11.16
CA GLY A 41 2.49 29.62 10.03
C GLY A 41 1.23 30.23 9.44
N THR A 42 1.16 31.56 9.55
CA THR A 42 0.09 32.47 9.15
C THR A 42 -0.92 31.87 8.16
N SER A 43 -1.97 31.25 8.71
CA SER A 43 -3.02 30.60 7.92
C SER A 43 -3.84 31.65 7.18
N ARG A 44 -3.70 31.71 5.84
CA ARG A 44 -4.33 32.72 4.99
C ARG A 44 -5.87 32.78 5.09
N CYS A 45 -6.53 31.71 5.53
CA CYS A 45 -7.99 31.66 5.76
C CYS A 45 -8.35 30.64 6.86
N PRO A 46 -8.60 31.05 8.13
CA PRO A 46 -8.88 30.12 9.23
C PRO A 46 -10.23 29.38 9.09
N ARG A 47 -11.20 29.98 8.37
CA ARG A 47 -12.48 29.31 8.05
C ARG A 47 -12.30 28.15 7.06
N LEU A 48 -11.49 28.36 6.01
CA LEU A 48 -11.25 27.34 4.99
C LEU A 48 -10.48 26.15 5.55
N GLN A 49 -9.51 26.39 6.43
CA GLN A 49 -8.78 25.34 7.14
C GLN A 49 -9.72 24.46 7.98
N LYS A 50 -10.65 25.06 8.74
CA LYS A 50 -11.65 24.31 9.52
C LYS A 50 -12.61 23.52 8.64
N PHE A 51 -12.95 24.02 7.45
CA PHE A 51 -13.82 23.33 6.50
C PHE A 51 -13.13 22.11 5.87
N VAL A 52 -11.90 22.28 5.35
CA VAL A 52 -11.13 21.18 4.71
C VAL A 52 -10.70 20.13 5.72
N ALA A 53 -10.45 20.50 6.98
CA ALA A 53 -10.18 19.56 8.07
C ALA A 53 -11.45 18.97 8.72
N SER A 54 -12.64 19.20 8.16
CA SER A 54 -13.88 18.64 8.70
C SER A 54 -14.11 17.20 8.25
N THR A 55 -14.52 16.34 9.18
CA THR A 55 -14.88 14.94 8.89
C THR A 55 -15.99 14.82 7.84
N ILE A 56 -16.86 15.84 7.75
CA ILE A 56 -17.94 15.90 6.74
C ILE A 56 -17.35 16.06 5.33
N PHE A 57 -16.35 16.92 5.15
CA PHE A 57 -15.67 17.10 3.87
C PHE A 57 -14.95 15.82 3.42
N ASP A 58 -14.23 15.15 4.32
CA ASP A 58 -13.57 13.88 4.01
C ASP A 58 -14.55 12.73 3.76
N LEU A 59 -15.72 12.71 4.43
CA LEU A 59 -16.79 11.75 4.16
C LEU A 59 -17.43 11.97 2.77
N LEU A 60 -17.69 13.23 2.40
CA LEU A 60 -18.20 13.59 1.07
C LEU A 60 -17.21 13.21 -0.04
N SER A 61 -15.94 13.56 0.12
CA SER A 61 -14.84 13.12 -0.77
C SER A 61 -14.82 11.59 -0.94
N THR A 62 -14.91 10.85 0.17
CA THR A 62 -14.94 9.39 0.18
C THR A 62 -16.17 8.84 -0.55
N GLY A 63 -17.34 9.48 -0.41
CA GLY A 63 -18.54 9.16 -1.16
C GLY A 63 -18.37 9.35 -2.68
N VAL A 64 -17.76 10.47 -3.11
CA VAL A 64 -17.47 10.71 -4.54
C VAL A 64 -16.48 9.68 -5.10
N VAL A 65 -15.47 9.27 -4.33
CA VAL A 65 -14.59 8.15 -4.72
C VAL A 65 -15.38 6.85 -4.92
N LEU A 66 -16.30 6.53 -4.02
CA LEU A 66 -17.11 5.31 -4.10
C LEU A 66 -18.00 5.31 -5.36
N VAL A 67 -18.69 6.43 -5.64
CA VAL A 67 -19.51 6.58 -6.85
C VAL A 67 -18.64 6.47 -8.11
N ASN A 68 -17.48 7.11 -8.16
CA ASN A 68 -16.54 6.99 -9.28
C ASN A 68 -16.08 5.53 -9.51
N VAL A 69 -15.88 4.74 -8.45
CA VAL A 69 -15.55 3.31 -8.59
C VAL A 69 -16.73 2.50 -9.13
N VAL A 70 -17.96 2.77 -8.69
CA VAL A 70 -19.15 2.12 -9.26
C VAL A 70 -19.30 2.44 -10.74
N VAL A 71 -19.12 3.71 -11.13
CA VAL A 71 -19.14 4.13 -12.54
C VAL A 71 -18.05 3.42 -13.36
N MET A 72 -16.83 3.34 -12.83
CA MET A 72 -15.72 2.61 -13.47
C MET A 72 -15.98 1.09 -13.58
N PHE A 73 -16.66 0.49 -12.60
CA PHE A 73 -17.06 -0.92 -12.65
C PHE A 73 -18.10 -1.17 -13.76
N VAL A 74 -19.14 -0.34 -13.85
CA VAL A 74 -20.15 -0.45 -14.92
C VAL A 74 -19.53 -0.20 -16.31
N SER A 75 -18.61 0.77 -16.43
CA SER A 75 -17.85 0.99 -17.67
C SER A 75 -17.02 -0.22 -18.09
N LEU A 76 -16.42 -0.96 -17.15
CA LEU A 76 -15.69 -2.20 -17.44
C LEU A 76 -16.62 -3.35 -17.88
N GLU A 77 -17.80 -3.45 -17.28
CA GLU A 77 -18.84 -4.42 -17.65
C GLU A 77 -19.33 -4.18 -19.09
N LEU A 78 -19.52 -2.91 -19.46
CA LEU A 78 -19.91 -2.49 -20.81
C LEU A 78 -18.81 -2.75 -21.85
N GLU A 79 -17.53 -2.46 -21.56
CA GLU A 79 -16.42 -2.84 -22.44
C GLU A 79 -16.31 -4.37 -22.62
N GLY A 80 -16.63 -5.14 -21.58
CA GLY A 80 -16.72 -6.60 -21.67
C GLY A 80 -17.89 -7.08 -22.54
N TYR A 81 -19.03 -6.40 -22.48
CA TYR A 81 -20.20 -6.66 -23.33
C TYR A 81 -19.90 -6.42 -24.81
N GLU A 82 -19.22 -5.32 -25.15
CA GLU A 82 -18.81 -5.00 -26.51
C GLU A 82 -17.76 -5.99 -27.05
N ALA A 83 -16.81 -6.41 -26.22
CA ALA A 83 -15.86 -7.47 -26.57
C ALA A 83 -16.58 -8.80 -26.90
N ALA A 84 -17.68 -9.13 -26.21
CA ALA A 84 -18.49 -10.31 -26.50
C ALA A 84 -19.28 -10.19 -27.82
N LEU A 85 -19.76 -8.99 -28.17
CA LEU A 85 -20.36 -8.70 -29.48
C LEU A 85 -19.33 -8.80 -30.62
N ALA A 86 -18.12 -8.26 -30.42
CA ALA A 86 -17.03 -8.34 -31.39
C ALA A 86 -16.62 -9.80 -31.70
N LEU A 87 -16.69 -10.68 -30.69
CA LEU A 87 -16.47 -12.12 -30.84
C LEU A 87 -17.68 -12.89 -31.40
N LYS A 88 -18.79 -12.21 -31.74
CA LYS A 88 -20.06 -12.79 -32.21
C LYS A 88 -20.67 -13.83 -31.26
N LEU A 89 -20.36 -13.73 -29.96
CA LEU A 89 -20.94 -14.59 -28.92
C LEU A 89 -22.36 -14.18 -28.54
N ARG A 90 -22.79 -12.99 -28.98
CA ARG A 90 -24.11 -12.40 -28.71
C ARG A 90 -24.59 -11.66 -29.96
N SER A 91 -25.91 -11.60 -30.14
CA SER A 91 -26.57 -11.16 -31.37
C SER A 91 -27.52 -9.95 -31.17
N ASP A 92 -27.30 -9.16 -30.12
CA ASP A 92 -27.98 -7.88 -29.90
C ASP A 92 -27.27 -6.75 -30.66
N ASP A 93 -28.01 -5.86 -31.31
CA ASP A 93 -27.46 -4.76 -32.15
C ASP A 93 -26.73 -3.64 -31.37
N GLY A 94 -26.53 -3.78 -30.06
CA GLY A 94 -25.82 -2.80 -29.20
C GLY A 94 -26.48 -1.43 -29.03
N SER A 95 -27.52 -1.12 -29.81
CA SER A 95 -28.11 0.22 -29.99
C SER A 95 -28.63 0.90 -28.71
N ALA A 96 -28.99 0.13 -27.68
CA ALA A 96 -29.40 0.66 -26.38
C ALA A 96 -28.26 1.39 -25.62
N TRP A 97 -27.00 1.13 -25.97
CA TRP A 97 -25.82 1.54 -25.19
C TRP A 97 -25.05 2.73 -25.78
N LEU A 98 -25.40 3.19 -26.98
CA LEU A 98 -24.77 4.34 -27.67
C LEU A 98 -24.73 5.62 -26.82
N GLY A 99 -25.72 5.84 -25.95
CA GLY A 99 -25.72 6.97 -25.02
C GLY A 99 -24.77 6.80 -23.82
N ALA A 100 -24.51 5.55 -23.41
CA ALA A 100 -23.78 5.23 -22.19
C ALA A 100 -22.28 5.59 -22.29
N GLU A 101 -21.63 5.31 -23.43
CA GLU A 101 -20.23 5.70 -23.66
C GLU A 101 -20.01 7.21 -23.43
N SER A 102 -20.87 8.04 -24.05
CA SER A 102 -20.79 9.49 -23.92
C SER A 102 -21.01 9.96 -22.46
N ALA A 103 -21.93 9.30 -21.74
CA ALA A 103 -22.21 9.58 -20.34
C ALA A 103 -21.03 9.20 -19.43
N PHE A 104 -20.34 8.08 -19.68
CA PHE A 104 -19.15 7.68 -18.94
C PHE A 104 -17.98 8.64 -19.19
N GLY A 105 -17.75 9.06 -20.44
CA GLY A 105 -16.74 10.06 -20.77
C GLY A 105 -16.97 11.39 -20.02
N ILE A 106 -18.21 11.88 -20.00
CA ILE A 106 -18.59 13.09 -19.24
C ILE A 106 -18.39 12.88 -17.74
N ALA A 107 -18.83 11.74 -17.18
CA ALA A 107 -18.68 11.43 -15.77
C ALA A 107 -17.20 11.39 -15.35
N GLU A 108 -16.32 10.81 -16.16
CA GLU A 108 -14.88 10.75 -15.90
C GLU A 108 -14.24 12.15 -15.82
N HIS A 109 -14.62 13.07 -16.73
CA HIS A 109 -14.19 14.46 -16.69
C HIS A 109 -14.70 15.20 -15.44
N VAL A 110 -15.97 14.98 -15.04
CA VAL A 110 -16.57 15.57 -13.84
C VAL A 110 -15.84 15.08 -12.57
N PHE A 111 -15.57 13.78 -12.45
CA PHE A 111 -14.83 13.25 -11.32
C PHE A 111 -13.38 13.74 -11.29
N ALA A 112 -12.69 13.79 -12.44
CA ALA A 112 -11.34 14.34 -12.52
C ALA A 112 -11.28 15.82 -12.12
N ALA A 113 -12.24 16.63 -12.55
CA ALA A 113 -12.38 18.03 -12.13
C ALA A 113 -12.61 18.15 -10.61
N TRP A 114 -13.50 17.33 -10.04
CA TRP A 114 -13.74 17.29 -8.59
C TRP A 114 -12.48 16.96 -7.79
N PHE A 115 -11.77 15.88 -8.16
CA PHE A 115 -10.55 15.48 -7.43
C PHE A 115 -9.40 16.48 -7.61
N THR A 116 -9.33 17.16 -8.75
CA THR A 116 -8.37 18.25 -8.98
C THR A 116 -8.68 19.45 -8.09
N LEU A 117 -9.96 19.83 -7.97
CA LEU A 117 -10.41 20.89 -7.07
C LEU A 117 -10.12 20.53 -5.60
N GLU A 118 -10.40 19.28 -5.18
CA GLU A 118 -10.11 18.79 -3.83
C GLU A 118 -8.60 18.82 -3.51
N LEU A 119 -7.76 18.36 -4.44
CA LEU A 119 -6.30 18.38 -4.33
C LEU A 119 -5.78 19.83 -4.20
N LEU A 120 -6.25 20.72 -5.08
CA LEU A 120 -5.91 22.14 -5.02
C LEU A 120 -6.33 22.72 -3.66
N LEU A 121 -7.56 22.50 -3.21
CA LEU A 121 -8.08 23.05 -1.95
C LEU A 121 -7.24 22.59 -0.74
N ARG A 122 -6.83 21.31 -0.70
CA ARG A 122 -5.88 20.80 0.31
C ARG A 122 -4.51 21.45 0.20
N TYR A 123 -3.97 21.60 -1.01
CA TYR A 123 -2.68 22.25 -1.22
C TYR A 123 -2.70 23.73 -0.80
N TRP A 124 -3.78 24.47 -1.08
CA TRP A 124 -3.95 25.86 -0.64
C TRP A 124 -4.03 26.00 0.89
N VAL A 125 -4.61 25.02 1.60
CA VAL A 125 -4.74 25.02 3.07
C VAL A 125 -3.47 24.54 3.78
N PHE A 126 -2.90 23.40 3.38
CA PHE A 126 -1.78 22.75 4.06
C PHE A 126 -0.41 23.11 3.47
N GLY A 127 -0.37 23.59 2.22
CA GLY A 127 0.87 23.92 1.51
C GLY A 127 1.81 22.71 1.40
N ARG A 128 3.11 22.97 1.58
CA ARG A 128 4.15 21.92 1.50
C ARG A 128 3.97 20.80 2.55
N ARG A 129 3.29 21.06 3.67
CA ARG A 129 3.02 20.04 4.71
C ARG A 129 2.12 18.90 4.22
N MET A 130 1.40 19.09 3.10
CA MET A 130 0.65 18.01 2.46
C MET A 130 1.56 16.85 2.03
N PHE A 131 2.81 17.11 1.65
CA PHE A 131 3.75 16.08 1.19
C PHE A 131 4.41 15.30 2.34
N ASP A 132 4.26 15.73 3.59
CA ASP A 132 4.81 15.03 4.76
C ASP A 132 4.07 13.71 5.04
N THR A 133 2.84 13.56 4.53
CA THR A 133 2.03 12.34 4.72
C THR A 133 1.99 11.51 3.43
N PRO A 134 2.50 10.26 3.41
CA PRO A 134 2.52 9.44 2.19
C PRO A 134 1.12 9.18 1.63
N ALA A 135 0.11 9.19 2.50
CA ALA A 135 -1.30 9.14 2.14
C ALA A 135 -1.72 10.21 1.12
N ALA A 136 -1.24 11.44 1.30
CA ALA A 136 -1.59 12.61 0.50
C ALA A 136 -0.68 12.76 -0.73
N VAL A 137 0.57 12.28 -0.64
CA VAL A 137 1.46 12.14 -1.81
C VAL A 137 0.86 11.17 -2.83
N LEU A 138 0.37 10.01 -2.38
CA LEU A 138 -0.29 9.03 -3.24
C LEU A 138 -1.60 9.57 -3.84
N ASP A 139 -2.41 10.28 -3.04
CA ASP A 139 -3.64 10.95 -3.50
C ASP A 139 -3.33 11.93 -4.65
N ALA A 140 -2.31 12.79 -4.46
CA ALA A 140 -1.86 13.74 -5.47
C ALA A 140 -1.32 13.06 -6.73
N LEU A 141 -0.49 12.01 -6.59
CA LEU A 141 0.06 11.24 -7.71
C LEU A 141 -1.06 10.60 -8.54
N VAL A 142 -2.06 10.00 -7.89
CA VAL A 142 -3.21 9.40 -8.59
C VAL A 142 -4.01 10.46 -9.33
N VAL A 143 -4.26 11.64 -8.75
CA VAL A 143 -4.96 12.73 -9.46
C VAL A 143 -4.16 13.22 -10.67
N ILE A 144 -2.85 13.41 -10.54
CA ILE A 144 -1.96 13.77 -11.66
C ILE A 144 -2.01 12.69 -12.75
N ALA A 145 -1.93 11.41 -12.38
CA ALA A 145 -2.07 10.31 -13.33
C ALA A 145 -3.42 10.36 -14.07
N THR A 146 -4.53 10.63 -13.38
CA THR A 146 -5.84 10.76 -14.04
C THR A 146 -5.95 11.96 -14.98
N LEU A 147 -5.23 13.06 -14.71
CA LEU A 147 -5.19 14.21 -15.60
C LEU A 147 -4.33 13.94 -16.85
N VAL A 148 -3.19 13.26 -16.69
CA VAL A 148 -2.35 12.84 -17.81
C VAL A 148 -3.11 11.87 -18.72
N ASP A 149 -3.87 10.93 -18.14
CA ASP A 149 -4.71 9.98 -18.87
C ASP A 149 -5.75 10.66 -19.77
N LEU A 150 -6.58 11.53 -19.19
CA LEU A 150 -7.61 12.27 -19.92
C LEU A 150 -7.06 13.25 -20.96
N TYR A 151 -6.10 14.10 -20.57
CA TYR A 151 -5.69 15.24 -21.41
C TYR A 151 -4.49 14.95 -22.32
N VAL A 152 -3.70 13.91 -22.03
CA VAL A 152 -2.50 13.57 -22.82
C VAL A 152 -2.66 12.20 -23.48
N LEU A 153 -2.99 11.15 -22.73
CA LEU A 153 -3.01 9.79 -23.27
C LEU A 153 -4.16 9.56 -24.27
N GLN A 154 -5.37 10.02 -23.96
CA GLN A 154 -6.49 9.93 -24.90
C GLN A 154 -6.23 10.74 -26.19
N GLN A 155 -5.67 11.94 -26.08
CA GLN A 155 -5.31 12.78 -27.23
C GLN A 155 -4.22 12.14 -28.11
N LEU A 156 -3.23 11.48 -27.51
CA LEU A 156 -2.19 10.74 -28.24
C LEU A 156 -2.70 9.42 -28.83
N ALA A 157 -3.68 8.76 -28.19
CA ALA A 157 -4.33 7.57 -28.71
C ALA A 157 -5.13 7.87 -30.00
N HIS A 158 -5.79 9.03 -30.08
CA HIS A 158 -6.43 9.51 -31.32
C HIS A 158 -5.46 9.79 -32.48
N GLN A 159 -4.16 9.78 -32.24
CA GLN A 159 -3.10 10.01 -33.23
C GLN A 159 -2.32 8.71 -33.56
N ASP A 160 -2.80 7.54 -33.10
CA ASP A 160 -2.18 6.20 -33.26
C ASP A 160 -0.73 6.06 -32.73
N VAL A 161 -0.19 7.06 -32.03
CA VAL A 161 1.23 7.09 -31.62
C VAL A 161 1.53 6.23 -30.39
N MET A 162 0.51 5.69 -29.69
CA MET A 162 0.69 5.14 -28.35
C MET A 162 -0.15 3.89 -28.05
N ASN A 163 0.48 2.89 -27.44
CA ASN A 163 -0.16 1.62 -27.06
C ASN A 163 -1.29 1.80 -26.03
N LEU A 164 -2.47 1.28 -26.35
CA LEU A 164 -3.68 1.22 -25.50
C LEU A 164 -3.43 0.61 -24.10
N SER A 165 -2.40 -0.23 -23.97
CA SER A 165 -1.96 -0.84 -22.71
C SER A 165 -1.68 0.17 -21.59
N PHE A 166 -1.22 1.39 -21.90
CA PHE A 166 -0.87 2.36 -20.87
C PHE A 166 -2.11 3.01 -20.22
N GLY A 167 -3.14 3.34 -21.00
CA GLY A 167 -4.43 3.81 -20.45
C GLY A 167 -5.10 2.77 -19.55
N ARG A 168 -4.98 1.47 -19.89
CA ARG A 168 -5.43 0.38 -19.03
C ARG A 168 -4.72 0.38 -17.67
N LEU A 169 -3.41 0.65 -17.62
CA LEU A 169 -2.68 0.78 -16.35
C LEU A 169 -3.14 2.00 -15.54
N VAL A 170 -3.43 3.14 -16.16
CA VAL A 170 -3.90 4.32 -15.41
C VAL A 170 -5.32 4.11 -14.86
N ARG A 171 -6.19 3.40 -15.57
CA ARG A 171 -7.48 2.93 -15.01
C ARG A 171 -7.27 2.06 -13.76
N LEU A 172 -6.28 1.17 -13.74
CA LEU A 172 -5.93 0.41 -12.54
C LEU A 172 -5.35 1.30 -11.42
N ILE A 173 -4.59 2.35 -11.75
CA ILE A 173 -4.12 3.34 -10.75
C ILE A 173 -5.31 4.07 -10.08
N LYS A 174 -6.45 4.24 -10.76
CA LYS A 174 -7.69 4.79 -10.14
C LYS A 174 -8.23 3.90 -9.02
N LEU A 175 -7.99 2.58 -9.04
CA LEU A 175 -8.33 1.66 -7.94
C LEU A 175 -7.54 1.94 -6.66
N VAL A 176 -6.37 2.60 -6.72
CA VAL A 176 -5.63 3.03 -5.52
C VAL A 176 -6.47 3.99 -4.66
N LYS A 177 -7.46 4.69 -5.24
CA LYS A 177 -8.43 5.49 -4.48
C LYS A 177 -9.30 4.63 -3.54
N LEU A 178 -9.49 3.33 -3.78
CA LEU A 178 -10.13 2.44 -2.81
C LEU A 178 -9.30 2.26 -1.53
N LEU A 179 -7.97 2.30 -1.62
CA LEU A 179 -7.13 2.30 -0.41
C LEU A 179 -7.39 3.56 0.45
N ARG A 180 -7.87 4.66 -0.14
CA ARG A 180 -8.38 5.82 0.60
C ARG A 180 -9.73 5.52 1.27
N THR A 181 -10.68 4.89 0.59
CA THR A 181 -11.98 4.55 1.19
C THR A 181 -11.82 3.59 2.37
N PHE A 182 -10.95 2.57 2.27
CA PHE A 182 -10.62 1.69 3.41
C PHE A 182 -10.03 2.46 4.61
N ARG A 183 -9.16 3.45 4.38
CA ARG A 183 -8.60 4.29 5.46
C ARG A 183 -9.64 5.23 6.07
N ALA A 184 -10.52 5.81 5.26
CA ALA A 184 -11.65 6.61 5.75
C ALA A 184 -12.65 5.75 6.54
N ALA A 185 -12.87 4.51 6.12
CA ALA A 185 -13.73 3.57 6.83
C ALA A 185 -13.11 3.10 8.16
N ALA A 186 -11.78 3.13 8.31
CA ALA A 186 -11.09 2.96 9.59
C ALA A 186 -11.28 4.12 10.59
N VAL A 187 -12.06 5.16 10.26
CA VAL A 187 -12.56 6.16 11.22
C VAL A 187 -13.66 5.57 12.10
N PHE A 188 -14.40 4.57 11.62
CA PHE A 188 -15.38 3.84 12.43
C PHE A 188 -14.68 2.87 13.39
N SER A 189 -15.08 2.86 14.67
CA SER A 189 -14.45 2.06 15.73
C SER A 189 -14.38 0.57 15.40
N GLU A 190 -15.50 -0.02 14.99
CA GLU A 190 -15.62 -1.44 14.70
C GLU A 190 -14.78 -1.83 13.49
N LEU A 191 -14.88 -1.06 12.41
CA LEU A 191 -14.15 -1.37 11.18
C LEU A 191 -12.64 -1.16 11.34
N ARG A 192 -12.21 -0.22 12.20
CA ARG A 192 -10.80 -0.09 12.57
C ARG A 192 -10.27 -1.36 13.23
N ILE A 193 -11.03 -1.99 14.12
CA ILE A 193 -10.63 -3.24 14.77
C ILE A 193 -10.50 -4.35 13.72
N LEU A 194 -11.50 -4.50 12.84
CA LEU A 194 -11.48 -5.45 11.71
C LEU A 194 -10.28 -5.24 10.78
N ILE A 195 -9.99 -4.00 10.39
CA ILE A 195 -8.84 -3.67 9.53
C ILE A 195 -7.52 -3.96 10.26
N GLN A 196 -7.44 -3.69 11.56
CA GLN A 196 -6.24 -3.95 12.37
C GLN A 196 -5.99 -5.46 12.57
N THR A 197 -7.04 -6.27 12.77
CA THR A 197 -6.89 -7.74 12.83
C THR A 197 -6.47 -8.30 11.47
N VAL A 198 -7.10 -7.87 10.37
CA VAL A 198 -6.71 -8.26 9.01
C VAL A 198 -5.26 -7.85 8.71
N ALA A 199 -4.84 -6.63 9.03
CA ALA A 199 -3.46 -6.18 8.82
C ALA A 199 -2.43 -6.98 9.63
N SER A 200 -2.78 -7.39 10.86
CA SER A 200 -1.97 -8.28 11.69
C SER A 200 -1.84 -9.68 11.07
N SER A 201 -2.97 -10.27 10.66
CA SER A 201 -3.02 -11.56 9.98
C SER A 201 -2.26 -11.54 8.64
N LEU A 202 -2.37 -10.47 7.85
CA LEU A 202 -1.61 -10.29 6.61
C LEU A 202 -0.10 -10.24 6.87
N ARG A 203 0.36 -9.59 7.94
CA ARG A 203 1.78 -9.60 8.31
C ARG A 203 2.26 -11.00 8.66
N ALA A 204 1.48 -11.79 9.39
CA ALA A 204 1.80 -13.19 9.68
C ALA A 204 1.81 -14.03 8.38
N LEU A 205 0.81 -13.85 7.52
CA LEU A 205 0.68 -14.51 6.23
C LEU A 205 1.88 -14.20 5.31
N VAL A 206 2.36 -12.96 5.27
CA VAL A 206 3.57 -12.60 4.48
C VAL A 206 4.78 -13.40 4.94
N TRP A 207 5.02 -13.55 6.24
CA TRP A 207 6.13 -14.38 6.74
C TRP A 207 5.92 -15.87 6.40
N SER A 208 4.68 -16.37 6.47
CA SER A 208 4.35 -17.74 6.04
C SER A 208 4.59 -17.95 4.54
N MET A 209 4.24 -16.97 3.69
CA MET A 209 4.45 -17.00 2.24
C MET A 209 5.94 -16.89 1.87
N VAL A 210 6.73 -16.10 2.63
CA VAL A 210 8.19 -16.06 2.48
C VAL A 210 8.82 -17.42 2.84
N LEU A 211 8.40 -18.03 3.95
CA LEU A 211 8.87 -19.37 4.35
C LEU A 211 8.49 -20.43 3.32
N LEU A 212 7.25 -20.41 2.83
CA LEU A 212 6.80 -21.29 1.75
C LEU A 212 7.63 -21.06 0.46
N GLY A 213 7.88 -19.80 0.09
CA GLY A 213 8.72 -19.46 -1.06
C GLY A 213 10.15 -20.00 -0.96
N ILE A 214 10.77 -19.95 0.23
CA ILE A 214 12.09 -20.54 0.47
C ILE A 214 12.05 -22.06 0.29
N ILE A 215 11.01 -22.73 0.79
CA ILE A 215 10.82 -24.18 0.62
C ILE A 215 10.62 -24.52 -0.87
N LEU A 216 9.80 -23.76 -1.62
CA LEU A 216 9.59 -23.96 -3.05
C LEU A 216 10.89 -23.80 -3.86
N VAL A 217 11.73 -22.82 -3.53
CA VAL A 217 13.07 -22.65 -4.14
C VAL A 217 13.97 -23.85 -3.81
N ALA A 218 13.98 -24.32 -2.56
CA ALA A 218 14.78 -25.49 -2.17
C ALA A 218 14.33 -26.77 -2.90
N CYS A 219 13.02 -27.05 -2.92
CA CYS A 219 12.44 -28.19 -3.65
C CYS A 219 12.69 -28.09 -5.16
N GLY A 220 12.54 -26.91 -5.75
CA GLY A 220 12.85 -26.67 -7.17
C GLY A 220 14.32 -26.91 -7.47
N MET A 221 15.23 -26.43 -6.62
CA MET A 221 16.67 -26.67 -6.78
C MET A 221 17.03 -28.17 -6.63
N LEU A 222 16.43 -28.87 -5.67
CA LEU A 222 16.60 -30.32 -5.51
C LEU A 222 16.13 -31.08 -6.76
N MET A 223 14.94 -30.79 -7.27
CA MET A 223 14.40 -31.44 -8.47
C MET A 223 15.23 -31.15 -9.72
N ALA A 224 15.72 -29.91 -9.90
CA ALA A 224 16.63 -29.58 -10.98
C ALA A 224 17.94 -30.39 -10.91
N GLN A 225 18.51 -30.58 -9.72
CA GLN A 225 19.74 -31.37 -9.53
C GLN A 225 19.51 -32.87 -9.76
N LEU A 226 18.38 -33.41 -9.29
CA LEU A 226 18.03 -34.83 -9.50
C LEU A 226 17.81 -35.16 -10.98
N LEU A 227 17.12 -34.29 -11.73
CA LEU A 227 16.83 -34.51 -13.15
C LEU A 227 17.99 -34.12 -14.07
N LEU A 228 18.99 -33.37 -13.60
CA LEU A 228 20.13 -32.95 -14.43
C LEU A 228 20.89 -34.15 -15.03
N GLY A 229 21.10 -35.22 -14.24
CA GLY A 229 21.73 -36.46 -14.72
C GLY A 229 20.91 -37.13 -15.82
N PHE A 230 19.61 -37.29 -15.60
CA PHE A 230 18.68 -37.87 -16.57
C PHE A 230 18.59 -37.06 -17.89
N ILE A 231 18.64 -35.72 -17.80
CA ILE A 231 18.64 -34.85 -18.98
C ILE A 231 19.96 -35.02 -19.79
N GLN A 232 21.10 -35.21 -19.11
CA GLN A 232 22.40 -35.40 -19.76
C GLN A 232 22.59 -36.80 -20.36
N GLU A 233 21.91 -37.81 -19.82
CA GLU A 233 21.95 -39.20 -20.29
C GLU A 233 21.49 -39.32 -21.77
N ARG A 234 22.40 -39.72 -22.67
CA ARG A 234 22.13 -39.81 -24.12
C ARG A 234 21.38 -41.08 -24.55
N THR A 235 21.12 -42.00 -23.63
CA THR A 235 20.45 -43.29 -23.88
C THR A 235 18.96 -43.27 -23.54
N ALA A 236 18.49 -42.24 -22.84
CA ALA A 236 17.08 -42.05 -22.50
C ALA A 236 16.28 -41.43 -23.67
N SER A 237 14.96 -41.63 -23.68
CA SER A 237 14.06 -41.13 -24.72
C SER A 237 14.04 -39.59 -24.81
N ASP A 238 14.26 -39.06 -26.01
CA ASP A 238 14.40 -37.61 -26.21
C ASP A 238 13.14 -36.82 -25.83
N ASP A 239 11.94 -37.38 -26.03
CA ASP A 239 10.68 -36.75 -25.60
C ASP A 239 10.60 -36.52 -24.08
N LEU A 240 11.05 -37.51 -23.29
CA LEU A 240 11.03 -37.41 -21.83
C LEU A 240 12.13 -36.49 -21.32
N ARG A 241 13.28 -36.44 -22.01
CA ARG A 241 14.37 -35.49 -21.74
C ARG A 241 13.96 -34.05 -22.06
N LEU A 242 13.23 -33.83 -23.16
CA LEU A 242 12.69 -32.52 -23.53
C LEU A 242 11.62 -32.05 -22.53
N TRP A 243 10.73 -32.95 -22.09
CA TRP A 243 9.76 -32.68 -21.02
C TRP A 243 10.48 -32.30 -19.71
N ALA A 244 11.44 -33.11 -19.27
CA ALA A 244 12.24 -32.86 -18.06
C ALA A 244 13.00 -31.53 -18.14
N TYR A 245 13.58 -31.19 -19.29
CA TYR A 245 14.26 -29.91 -19.50
C TYR A 245 13.30 -28.71 -19.51
N THR A 246 12.12 -28.86 -20.10
CA THR A 246 11.11 -27.79 -20.17
C THR A 246 10.68 -27.34 -18.77
N TYR A 247 10.44 -28.31 -17.88
CA TYR A 247 9.92 -28.06 -16.53
C TYR A 247 11.00 -27.94 -15.45
N TYR A 248 12.08 -28.72 -15.53
CA TYR A 248 13.10 -28.83 -14.47
C TYR A 248 14.54 -28.50 -14.93
N GLY A 249 14.75 -28.14 -16.20
CA GLY A 249 16.08 -27.90 -16.79
C GLY A 249 16.90 -26.72 -16.23
N GLY A 250 16.41 -26.03 -15.19
CA GLY A 250 17.13 -25.01 -14.46
C GLY A 250 16.36 -24.53 -13.24
N ALA A 251 17.06 -24.02 -12.22
CA ALA A 251 16.49 -23.74 -10.89
C ALA A 251 15.26 -22.82 -10.92
N VAL A 252 15.24 -21.78 -11.77
CA VAL A 252 14.08 -20.87 -11.90
C VAL A 252 12.86 -21.60 -12.47
N ARG A 253 13.04 -22.45 -13.49
CA ARG A 253 11.95 -23.23 -14.09
C ARG A 253 11.42 -24.27 -13.12
N ALA A 254 12.32 -25.00 -12.47
CA ALA A 254 11.97 -26.00 -11.47
C ALA A 254 11.26 -25.40 -10.24
N THR A 255 11.66 -24.19 -9.82
CA THR A 255 10.96 -23.46 -8.75
C THR A 255 9.57 -23.02 -9.21
N TYR A 256 9.43 -22.56 -10.46
CA TYR A 256 8.13 -22.17 -11.02
C TYR A 256 7.17 -23.37 -11.14
N THR A 257 7.64 -24.54 -11.58
CA THR A 257 6.82 -25.76 -11.59
C THR A 257 6.48 -26.28 -10.21
N MET A 258 7.39 -26.17 -9.23
CA MET A 258 7.05 -26.47 -7.83
C MET A 258 5.98 -25.51 -7.29
N PHE A 259 6.06 -24.22 -7.64
CA PHE A 259 5.03 -23.22 -7.31
C PHE A 259 3.68 -23.56 -7.95
N GLU A 260 3.65 -23.88 -9.25
CA GLU A 260 2.41 -24.29 -9.93
C GLU A 260 1.84 -25.59 -9.33
N ALA A 261 2.64 -26.65 -9.20
CA ALA A 261 2.21 -27.89 -8.60
C ALA A 261 1.64 -27.72 -7.18
N THR A 262 2.20 -26.82 -6.38
CA THR A 262 1.76 -26.58 -4.99
C THR A 262 0.52 -25.68 -4.90
N LEU A 263 0.37 -24.69 -5.79
CA LEU A 263 -0.62 -23.61 -5.61
C LEU A 263 -1.72 -23.56 -6.69
N SER A 264 -1.48 -24.02 -7.92
CA SER A 264 -2.53 -24.05 -8.96
C SER A 264 -3.35 -25.36 -8.96
N GLY A 265 -2.92 -26.37 -8.19
CA GLY A 265 -3.52 -27.69 -8.19
C GLY A 265 -3.22 -28.54 -9.42
N CYS A 266 -2.54 -27.98 -10.43
CA CYS A 266 -2.20 -28.64 -11.70
C CYS A 266 -1.04 -29.65 -11.58
N TRP A 267 -0.72 -30.15 -10.37
CA TRP A 267 0.36 -31.10 -10.12
C TRP A 267 0.39 -32.34 -11.05
N PRO A 268 -0.75 -32.91 -11.53
CA PRO A 268 -0.72 -34.05 -12.44
C PRO A 268 -0.06 -33.77 -13.80
N ASN A 269 0.04 -32.51 -14.22
CA ASN A 269 0.74 -32.13 -15.46
C ASN A 269 2.27 -32.15 -15.32
N TYR A 270 2.78 -32.09 -14.08
CA TYR A 270 4.22 -32.02 -13.75
C TYR A 270 4.77 -33.31 -13.14
N ALA A 271 3.94 -34.35 -13.03
CA ALA A 271 4.31 -35.69 -12.60
C ALA A 271 4.02 -36.69 -13.74
N ARG A 272 5.07 -37.17 -14.41
CA ARG A 272 5.05 -38.22 -15.43
C ARG A 272 5.98 -39.35 -15.01
#